data_AF-K2FHP8-F1
#
_entry.id   AF-K2FHP8-F1
#
_cell.length_a   1.000
_cell.length_b   1.000
_cell.length_c   1.000
_cell.angle_alpha   90.00
_cell.angle_beta   90.00
_cell.angle_gamma   90.00
#
_symmetry.space_group_name_H-M   'P 1'
#
loop_
_entity.id
_entity.type
_entity.pdbx_description
1 polymer ?
#
loop_
_entity_poly.entity_id
_entity_poly.type
_entity_poly.pdbx_seq_one_letter_code
_entity_poly.pdbx_strand_id
1 'polypeptide(L)'
;MNNNEKRLLIEGYNEKIPICRQCEIIGLNRSTYYLEPKMESEENLILMDLIDKEYLKHPFLGSRRLAVVMKDYGHIVNRKRIQRLMRIMGIEAIYPKRNLSLGMAPVKKYPYLLKDMEITRPNQVWSTDITYIKLVNGFLYLVAVIDWYSRYVISWELSNTLGIDFCLEALEEALK
;
A
#
# COMPACT_ATOMS: atom_id res chain seq x y z
N MET A 1 2.92 -33.28 -1.45
CA MET A 1 4.37 -33.42 -1.18
C MET A 1 5.15 -32.42 -2.01
N ASN A 2 6.04 -31.67 -1.36
CA ASN A 2 7.02 -30.78 -1.99
C ASN A 2 8.14 -31.60 -2.66
N ASN A 3 8.85 -31.03 -3.63
CA ASN A 3 9.95 -31.70 -4.33
C ASN A 3 11.09 -32.12 -3.38
N ASN A 4 11.33 -31.40 -2.28
CA ASN A 4 12.31 -31.80 -1.26
C ASN A 4 11.88 -33.06 -0.50
N GLU A 5 10.58 -33.20 -0.19
CA GLU A 5 10.04 -34.39 0.47
C GLU A 5 10.11 -35.61 -0.47
N LYS A 6 9.83 -35.40 -1.77
CA LYS A 6 9.96 -36.43 -2.81
C LYS A 6 11.40 -36.93 -2.97
N ARG A 7 12.41 -36.08 -2.79
CA ARG A 7 13.83 -36.47 -2.88
C ARG A 7 14.26 -37.39 -1.74
N LEU A 8 13.72 -37.20 -0.54
CA LEU A 8 14.03 -38.02 0.64
C LEU A 8 13.52 -39.46 0.52
N LEU A 9 12.52 -39.70 -0.34
CA LEU A 9 11.96 -41.03 -0.57
C LEU A 9 12.73 -41.84 -1.64
N ILE A 10 13.74 -41.27 -2.27
CA ILE A 10 14.54 -41.97 -3.30
C ILE A 10 15.73 -42.64 -2.62
N GLU A 11 15.81 -43.96 -2.77
CA GLU A 11 16.87 -44.79 -2.26
C GLU A 11 18.00 -44.93 -3.30
N GLY A 12 19.13 -44.28 -3.05
CA GLY A 12 20.28 -44.26 -3.98
C GLY A 12 20.94 -45.63 -4.21
N TYR A 13 20.79 -46.57 -3.26
CA TYR A 13 21.43 -47.90 -3.28
C TYR A 13 20.42 -49.06 -3.36
N ASN A 14 19.28 -48.85 -4.00
CA ASN A 14 18.31 -49.94 -4.18
C ASN A 14 18.70 -50.82 -5.39
N GLU A 15 19.11 -52.06 -5.13
CA GLU A 15 19.49 -53.03 -6.17
C GLU A 15 18.34 -53.47 -7.08
N LYS A 16 17.08 -53.34 -6.62
CA LYS A 16 15.89 -53.81 -7.34
C LYS A 16 15.23 -52.74 -8.22
N ILE A 17 15.36 -51.46 -7.86
CA ILE A 17 14.68 -50.36 -8.56
C ILE A 17 15.68 -49.24 -8.88
N PRO A 18 16.01 -49.01 -10.16
CA PRO A 18 16.93 -47.94 -10.55
C PRO A 18 16.34 -46.56 -10.25
N ILE A 19 17.21 -45.58 -9.98
CA ILE A 19 16.84 -44.19 -9.62
C ILE A 19 15.88 -43.56 -10.63
N CYS A 20 15.98 -43.88 -11.93
CA CYS A 20 15.05 -43.35 -12.93
C CYS A 20 13.61 -43.81 -12.69
N ARG A 21 13.43 -45.07 -12.28
CA ARG A 21 12.12 -45.68 -12.04
C ARG A 21 11.54 -45.19 -10.72
N GLN A 22 12.37 -45.00 -9.70
CA GLN A 22 11.95 -44.39 -8.44
C GLN A 22 11.46 -42.94 -8.65
N CYS A 23 12.21 -42.14 -9.43
CA CYS A 23 11.81 -40.78 -9.82
C CYS A 23 10.47 -40.77 -10.56
N GLU A 24 10.26 -41.72 -11.48
CA GLU A 24 9.01 -41.85 -12.25
C GLU A 24 7.82 -42.21 -11.36
N ILE A 25 7.97 -43.18 -10.46
CA ILE A 25 6.91 -43.61 -9.52
C ILE A 25 6.51 -42.48 -8.57
N ILE A 26 7.47 -41.70 -8.09
CA ILE A 26 7.24 -40.58 -7.16
C ILE A 26 6.79 -39.29 -7.90
N GLY A 27 6.86 -39.29 -9.24
CA GLY A 27 6.56 -38.12 -10.08
C GLY A 27 7.52 -36.97 -9.79
N LEU A 28 8.82 -37.25 -9.73
CA LEU A 28 9.92 -36.29 -9.62
C LEU A 28 10.77 -36.33 -10.90
N ASN A 29 11.16 -35.19 -11.46
CA ASN A 29 12.09 -35.17 -12.58
C ASN A 29 13.49 -35.60 -12.10
N ARG A 30 14.16 -36.50 -12.83
CA ARG A 30 15.51 -36.98 -12.52
C ARG A 30 16.51 -35.84 -12.33
N SER A 31 16.43 -34.76 -13.11
CA SER A 31 17.33 -33.61 -12.98
C SER A 31 17.19 -32.92 -11.61
N THR A 32 15.99 -32.94 -11.03
CA THR A 32 15.71 -32.39 -9.70
C THR A 32 16.32 -33.24 -8.59
N TYR A 33 16.49 -34.56 -8.77
CA TYR A 33 17.14 -35.43 -7.78
C TYR A 33 18.64 -35.15 -7.63
N TYR A 34 19.34 -34.81 -8.72
CA TYR A 34 20.78 -34.49 -8.69
C TYR A 34 21.08 -33.00 -8.42
N LEU A 35 20.04 -32.15 -8.36
CA LEU A 35 20.24 -30.71 -8.18
C LEU A 35 20.73 -30.39 -6.76
N GLU A 36 22.00 -30.04 -6.58
CA GLU A 36 22.45 -29.56 -5.27
C GLU A 36 21.88 -28.17 -4.98
N PRO A 37 21.28 -27.95 -3.79
CA PRO A 37 20.84 -26.62 -3.41
C PRO A 37 22.07 -25.71 -3.27
N LYS A 38 22.18 -24.71 -4.15
CA LYS A 38 23.20 -23.67 -3.99
C LYS A 38 22.88 -22.84 -2.76
N MET A 39 23.82 -22.78 -1.83
CA MET A 39 23.78 -21.81 -0.73
C MET A 39 23.82 -20.39 -1.30
N GLU A 40 23.28 -19.43 -0.53
CA GLU A 40 23.41 -18.02 -0.89
C GLU A 40 24.88 -17.60 -0.89
N SER A 41 25.27 -16.76 -1.84
CA SER A 41 26.63 -16.23 -1.92
C SER A 41 26.98 -15.43 -0.66
N GLU A 42 28.26 -15.38 -0.28
CA GLU A 42 28.74 -14.56 0.85
C GLU A 42 28.27 -13.10 0.77
N GLU A 43 28.28 -12.50 -0.43
CA GLU A 43 27.74 -11.16 -0.66
C GLU A 43 26.27 -11.00 -0.24
N ASN A 44 25.45 -12.03 -0.47
CA ASN A 44 24.03 -11.99 -0.11
C ASN A 44 23.86 -12.14 1.39
N LEU A 45 24.72 -12.92 2.07
CA LEU A 45 24.71 -13.02 3.53
C LEU A 45 25.05 -11.68 4.17
N ILE A 46 26.07 -10.97 3.65
CA ILE A 46 26.40 -9.60 4.09
C ILE A 46 25.22 -8.65 3.89
N LEU A 47 24.58 -8.70 2.72
CA LEU A 47 23.40 -7.87 2.45
C LEU A 47 22.21 -8.23 3.35
N MET A 48 22.00 -9.51 3.64
CA MET A 48 20.93 -9.97 4.54
C MET A 48 21.16 -9.46 5.96
N ASP A 49 22.39 -9.51 6.47
CA ASP A 49 22.75 -8.95 7.79
C ASP A 49 22.52 -7.42 7.84
N LEU A 50 22.90 -6.68 6.79
CA LEU A 50 22.65 -5.24 6.71
C LEU A 50 21.15 -4.92 6.63
N ILE A 51 20.39 -5.69 5.83
CA ILE A 51 18.95 -5.52 5.72
C ILE A 51 18.28 -5.79 7.08
N ASP A 52 18.70 -6.82 7.82
CA ASP A 52 18.14 -7.16 9.13
C ASP A 52 18.38 -6.03 10.15
N LYS A 53 19.62 -5.54 10.23
CA LYS A 53 19.99 -4.38 11.07
C LYS A 53 19.18 -3.13 10.73
N GLU A 54 18.95 -2.89 9.45
CA GLU A 54 18.19 -1.73 9.00
C GLU A 54 16.69 -1.90 9.25
N TYR A 55 16.17 -3.12 9.14
CA TYR A 55 14.79 -3.45 9.45
C TYR A 55 14.46 -3.25 10.93
N LEU A 56 15.39 -3.59 11.84
CA LEU A 56 15.25 -3.35 13.28
C LEU A 56 15.15 -1.86 13.63
N LYS A 57 15.82 -0.99 12.86
CA LYS A 57 15.79 0.47 13.08
C LYS A 57 14.60 1.13 12.38
N HIS A 58 14.31 0.69 11.16
CA HIS A 58 13.36 1.34 10.27
C HIS A 58 12.44 0.30 9.58
N PRO A 59 11.52 -0.33 10.32
CA PRO A 59 10.70 -1.44 9.83
C PRO A 59 9.75 -1.05 8.68
N PHE A 60 9.52 0.25 8.47
CA PHE A 60 8.70 0.78 7.38
C PHE A 60 9.44 0.91 6.03
N LEU A 61 10.75 0.65 5.97
CA LEU A 61 11.51 0.72 4.73
C LEU A 61 11.28 -0.51 3.85
N GLY A 62 10.63 -0.30 2.71
CA GLY A 62 10.52 -1.34 1.68
C GLY A 62 11.75 -1.45 0.78
N SER A 63 11.78 -2.51 -0.03
CA SER A 63 12.85 -2.81 -1.00
C SER A 63 13.37 -1.62 -1.83
N ARG A 64 12.51 -0.65 -2.17
CA ARG A 64 12.91 0.55 -2.92
C ARG A 64 13.79 1.48 -2.09
N ARG A 65 13.43 1.73 -0.83
CA ARG A 65 14.24 2.60 0.05
C ARG A 65 15.46 1.87 0.56
N LEU A 66 15.35 0.58 0.88
CA LEU A 66 16.50 -0.25 1.24
C LEU A 66 17.57 -0.24 0.13
N ALA A 67 17.19 -0.22 -1.16
CA ALA A 67 18.18 -0.11 -2.25
C ALA A 67 18.96 1.21 -2.25
N VAL A 68 18.35 2.30 -1.76
CA VAL A 68 19.03 3.59 -1.60
C VAL A 68 19.94 3.55 -0.37
N VAL A 69 19.44 3.05 0.77
CA VAL A 69 20.24 2.91 2.00
C VAL A 69 21.47 2.02 1.77
N MET A 70 21.31 0.90 1.07
CA MET A 70 22.43 0.03 0.72
C MET A 70 23.45 0.74 -0.16
N LYS A 71 23.01 1.62 -1.07
CA LYS A 71 23.92 2.46 -1.88
C LYS A 71 24.72 3.42 -1.00
N ASP A 72 24.10 4.00 0.02
CA ASP A 72 24.77 4.89 1.00
C ASP A 72 25.79 4.11 1.85
N TYR A 73 25.56 2.81 2.09
CA TYR A 73 26.52 1.88 2.70
C TYR A 73 27.57 1.34 1.71
N GLY A 74 27.62 1.83 0.47
CA GLY A 74 28.61 1.42 -0.54
C GLY A 74 28.22 0.18 -1.35
N HIS A 75 27.03 -0.38 -1.14
CA HIS A 75 26.53 -1.54 -1.86
C HIS A 75 25.53 -1.13 -2.96
N ILE A 76 26.00 -1.10 -4.21
CA ILE A 76 25.14 -0.82 -5.38
C ILE A 76 24.36 -2.07 -5.75
N VAL A 77 23.13 -2.20 -5.22
CA VAL A 77 22.29 -3.38 -5.39
C VAL A 77 20.97 -3.03 -6.07
N ASN A 78 20.58 -3.82 -7.06
CA ASN A 78 19.28 -3.67 -7.71
C ASN A 78 18.14 -3.96 -6.72
N ARG A 79 17.08 -3.12 -6.74
CA ARG A 79 15.84 -3.32 -5.98
C ARG A 79 15.30 -4.75 -6.06
N LYS A 80 15.36 -5.40 -7.23
CA LYS A 80 14.87 -6.79 -7.41
C LYS A 80 15.67 -7.79 -6.56
N ARG A 81 16.98 -7.58 -6.39
CA ARG A 81 17.85 -8.42 -5.55
C ARG A 81 17.48 -8.24 -4.08
N ILE A 82 17.31 -7.00 -3.60
CA ILE A 82 16.84 -6.73 -2.24
C ILE A 82 15.46 -7.33 -1.98
N GLN A 83 14.52 -7.16 -2.91
CA GLN A 83 13.19 -7.76 -2.78
C GLN A 83 13.24 -9.28 -2.67
N ARG A 84 14.12 -9.95 -3.42
CA ARG A 84 14.35 -11.39 -3.33
C ARG A 84 14.91 -11.77 -1.95
N LEU A 85 15.93 -11.07 -1.46
CA LEU A 85 16.54 -11.33 -0.15
C LEU A 85 15.54 -11.13 0.99
N MET A 86 14.76 -10.04 0.97
CA MET A 86 13.67 -9.81 1.93
C MET A 86 12.67 -10.97 1.97
N ARG A 87 12.28 -11.52 0.80
CA ARG A 87 11.38 -12.69 0.74
C ARG A 87 12.01 -13.94 1.34
N ILE A 88 13.30 -14.18 1.13
CA ILE A 88 14.03 -15.32 1.71
C ILE A 88 14.10 -15.19 3.23
N MET A 89 14.34 -13.98 3.73
CA MET A 89 14.38 -13.67 5.16
C MET A 89 12.98 -13.64 5.82
N GLY A 90 11.90 -13.64 5.04
CA GLY A 90 10.54 -13.55 5.56
C GLY A 90 10.15 -12.16 6.09
N ILE A 91 10.86 -11.11 5.68
CA ILE A 91 10.62 -9.73 6.14
C ILE A 91 9.84 -8.91 5.10
N GLU A 92 8.93 -8.07 5.59
CA GLU A 92 8.15 -7.13 4.76
C GLU A 92 8.08 -5.76 5.43
N ALA A 93 7.98 -4.69 4.64
CA ALA A 93 7.87 -3.35 5.20
C ALA A 93 6.55 -3.18 5.96
N ILE A 94 6.64 -2.68 7.20
CA ILE A 94 5.50 -2.37 8.05
C ILE A 94 5.05 -0.94 7.77
N TYR A 95 3.91 -0.77 7.13
CA TYR A 95 3.29 0.54 6.91
C TYR A 95 1.79 0.46 7.16
N PRO A 96 1.13 1.58 7.50
CA PRO A 96 -0.33 1.62 7.60
C PRO A 96 -0.94 1.17 6.27
N LYS A 97 -1.53 -0.03 6.26
CA LYS A 97 -2.36 -0.48 5.15
C LYS A 97 -3.64 0.38 5.16
N ARG A 98 -4.31 0.51 4.01
CA ARG A 98 -5.59 1.23 3.93
C ARG A 98 -6.51 0.75 5.04
N ASN A 99 -6.78 1.62 6.00
CA ASN A 99 -7.70 1.33 7.09
C ASN A 99 -9.13 1.58 6.57
N LEU A 100 -9.66 0.65 5.76
CA LEU A 100 -11.02 0.75 5.19
C LEU A 100 -12.11 0.46 6.24
N SER A 101 -11.76 0.33 7.51
CA SER A 101 -12.66 -0.18 8.53
C SER A 101 -12.39 0.43 9.91
N LEU A 102 -12.85 1.67 10.09
CA LEU A 102 -13.57 2.06 11.32
C LEU A 102 -15.07 2.19 11.01
N GLY A 103 -15.59 1.22 10.26
CA GLY A 103 -17.03 0.96 10.05
C GLY A 103 -17.51 -0.29 10.80
N MET A 104 -16.89 -0.60 11.95
CA MET A 104 -17.24 -1.77 12.77
C MET A 104 -18.53 -1.59 13.57
N ALA A 105 -19.00 -0.36 13.74
CA ALA A 105 -20.38 -0.14 14.18
C ALA A 105 -21.31 -0.36 12.97
N PRO A 106 -22.49 -0.99 13.13
CA PRO A 106 -23.54 -0.93 12.12
C PRO A 106 -24.03 0.52 12.00
N VAL A 107 -23.25 1.35 11.32
CA VAL A 107 -23.63 2.72 11.02
C VAL A 107 -24.75 2.66 10.00
N LYS A 108 -25.87 3.32 10.31
CA LYS A 108 -26.98 3.49 9.37
C LYS A 108 -26.43 4.10 8.09
N LYS A 109 -26.48 3.34 6.99
CA LYS A 109 -26.10 3.84 5.67
C LYS A 109 -27.23 4.72 5.16
N TYR A 110 -26.94 6.00 4.94
CA TYR A 110 -27.88 6.92 4.28
C TYR A 110 -27.75 6.77 2.76
N PRO A 111 -28.88 6.73 2.02
CA PRO A 111 -28.83 6.73 0.56
C PRO A 111 -28.24 8.07 0.09
N TYR A 112 -27.37 7.99 -0.92
CA TYR A 112 -26.89 9.20 -1.60
C TYR A 112 -28.02 9.74 -2.47
N LEU A 113 -28.65 10.84 -2.03
CA LEU A 113 -29.86 11.38 -2.67
C LEU A 113 -29.62 11.92 -4.09
N LEU A 114 -28.38 12.25 -4.43
CA LEU A 114 -28.00 12.73 -5.77
C LEU A 114 -27.60 11.57 -6.70
N LYS A 115 -27.74 10.31 -6.26
CA LYS A 115 -27.42 9.16 -7.11
C LYS A 115 -28.36 9.16 -8.31
N ASP A 116 -27.79 9.03 -9.50
CA ASP A 116 -28.50 8.96 -10.79
C ASP A 116 -29.31 10.23 -11.13
N MET A 117 -29.05 11.35 -10.44
CA MET A 117 -29.70 12.64 -10.70
C MET A 117 -28.91 13.44 -11.74
N GLU A 118 -29.51 13.71 -12.89
CA GLU A 118 -28.96 14.66 -13.86
C GLU A 118 -29.23 16.11 -13.42
N ILE A 119 -28.17 16.92 -13.40
CA ILE A 119 -28.24 18.34 -13.04
C ILE A 119 -28.31 19.13 -14.33
N THR A 120 -29.48 19.70 -14.61
CA THR A 120 -29.84 20.24 -15.94
C THR A 120 -30.09 21.74 -15.95
N ARG A 121 -30.10 22.39 -14.78
CA ARG A 121 -30.30 23.84 -14.66
C ARG A 121 -29.59 24.42 -13.43
N PRO A 122 -29.31 25.75 -13.43
CA PRO A 122 -28.88 26.45 -12.23
C PRO A 122 -29.87 26.30 -11.07
N ASN A 123 -29.38 26.41 -9.84
CA ASN A 123 -30.16 26.33 -8.58
C ASN A 123 -30.89 25.00 -8.35
N GLN A 124 -30.38 23.92 -8.94
CA GLN A 124 -30.89 22.57 -8.71
C GLN A 124 -30.14 21.84 -7.59
N VAL A 125 -28.82 21.99 -7.53
CA VAL A 125 -27.95 21.39 -6.52
C VAL A 125 -26.82 22.36 -6.21
N TRP A 126 -26.61 22.63 -4.92
CA TRP A 126 -25.49 23.43 -4.44
C TRP A 126 -24.49 22.56 -3.68
N SER A 127 -23.21 22.91 -3.78
CA SER A 127 -22.13 22.39 -2.94
C SER A 127 -21.74 23.45 -1.95
N THR A 128 -21.33 23.03 -0.77
CA THR A 128 -20.54 23.89 0.12
C THR A 128 -19.34 23.13 0.64
N ASP A 129 -18.23 23.84 0.81
CA ASP A 129 -17.01 23.32 1.41
C ASP A 129 -16.31 24.43 2.20
N ILE A 130 -15.53 24.04 3.20
CA ILE A 130 -14.72 24.94 4.01
C ILE A 130 -13.26 24.63 3.75
N THR A 131 -12.50 25.63 3.32
CA THR A 131 -11.06 25.52 3.07
C THR A 131 -10.28 26.56 3.87
N TYR A 132 -8.97 26.40 3.93
CA TYR A 132 -8.08 27.34 4.61
C TYR A 132 -7.27 28.16 3.59
N ILE A 133 -7.23 29.48 3.81
CA ILE A 133 -6.36 30.39 3.07
C ILE A 133 -5.15 30.68 3.95
N LYS A 134 -3.98 30.23 3.49
CA LYS A 134 -2.71 30.48 4.19
C LYS A 134 -2.33 31.96 4.08
N LEU A 135 -2.02 32.57 5.21
CA LEU A 135 -1.46 33.91 5.31
C LEU A 135 0.01 33.85 5.78
N VAL A 136 0.70 35.01 5.76
CA VAL A 136 2.08 35.12 6.26
C VAL A 136 2.17 34.69 7.73
N ASN A 137 1.20 35.12 8.54
CA ASN A 137 1.15 34.86 9.99
C ASN A 137 -0.15 34.14 10.39
N GLY A 138 -0.42 32.97 9.82
CA GLY A 138 -1.57 32.14 10.18
C GLY A 138 -2.41 31.73 8.97
N PHE A 139 -3.71 31.56 9.17
CA PHE A 139 -4.65 31.16 8.14
C PHE A 139 -6.06 31.67 8.44
N LEU A 140 -6.86 31.84 7.39
CA LEU A 140 -8.30 32.12 7.46
C LEU A 140 -9.09 30.90 6.99
N TYR A 141 -10.31 30.77 7.48
CA TYR A 141 -11.29 29.82 6.96
C TYR A 141 -12.17 30.51 5.94
N LEU A 142 -12.32 29.90 4.77
CA LEU A 142 -13.22 30.31 3.71
C LEU A 142 -14.30 29.25 3.57
N VAL A 143 -15.56 29.65 3.65
CA VAL A 143 -16.68 28.83 3.20
C VAL A 143 -17.17 29.40 1.88
N ALA A 144 -17.50 28.53 0.94
CA ALA A 144 -18.12 28.94 -0.32
C ALA A 144 -19.33 28.05 -0.62
N VAL A 145 -20.38 28.66 -1.16
CA VAL A 145 -21.55 27.96 -1.72
C VAL A 145 -21.47 28.07 -3.24
N ILE A 146 -21.46 26.94 -3.92
CA ILE A 146 -21.27 26.84 -5.37
C ILE A 146 -22.45 26.12 -6.01
N ASP A 147 -22.99 26.67 -7.08
CA ASP A 147 -23.98 25.99 -7.91
C ASP A 147 -23.33 24.89 -8.77
N TRP A 148 -23.86 23.66 -8.73
CA TRP A 148 -23.26 22.53 -9.46
C TRP A 148 -23.38 22.65 -10.98
N TYR A 149 -24.44 23.28 -11.48
CA TYR A 149 -24.68 23.39 -12.92
C TYR A 149 -23.79 24.47 -13.54
N SER A 150 -23.93 25.69 -13.05
CA SER A 150 -23.27 26.90 -13.58
C SER A 150 -21.83 27.05 -13.12
N ARG A 151 -21.42 26.38 -12.02
CA ARG A 151 -20.12 26.53 -11.36
C ARG A 151 -19.86 27.92 -10.76
N TYR A 152 -20.88 28.76 -10.68
CA TYR A 152 -20.76 30.06 -10.03
C TYR A 152 -20.70 29.90 -8.50
N VAL A 153 -19.86 30.73 -7.87
CA VAL A 153 -19.90 30.96 -6.43
C VAL A 153 -21.10 31.86 -6.16
N ILE A 154 -22.08 31.34 -5.44
CA ILE A 154 -23.32 32.05 -5.10
C ILE A 154 -23.07 32.99 -3.93
N SER A 155 -22.36 32.50 -2.92
CA SER A 155 -21.96 33.26 -1.73
C SER A 155 -20.69 32.67 -1.15
N TRP A 156 -20.01 33.45 -0.33
CA TRP A 156 -18.83 33.02 0.41
C TRP A 156 -18.63 33.93 1.62
N GLU A 157 -18.01 33.39 2.67
CA GLU A 157 -17.67 34.16 3.86
C GLU A 157 -16.31 33.74 4.42
N LEU A 158 -15.66 34.65 5.15
CA LEU A 158 -14.36 34.45 5.78
C LEU A 158 -14.44 34.53 7.29
N SER A 159 -13.65 33.69 7.97
CA SER A 159 -13.51 33.77 9.42
C SER A 159 -12.07 33.50 9.87
N ASN A 160 -11.69 34.13 10.99
CA ASN A 160 -10.45 33.83 11.72
C ASN A 160 -10.55 32.51 12.53
N THR A 161 -11.76 31.96 12.69
CA THR A 161 -12.03 30.76 13.49
C THR A 161 -12.93 29.80 12.72
N LEU A 162 -12.86 28.50 13.04
CA LEU A 162 -13.77 27.49 12.50
C LEU A 162 -15.11 27.50 13.27
N GLY A 163 -15.74 28.67 13.34
CA GLY A 163 -17.05 28.88 13.95
C GLY A 163 -18.19 28.47 13.02
N ILE A 164 -19.41 28.37 13.56
CA ILE A 164 -20.60 28.03 12.75
C ILE A 164 -21.17 29.27 12.06
N ASP A 165 -21.01 30.44 12.67
CA ASP A 165 -21.73 31.68 12.30
C ASP A 165 -21.47 32.08 10.84
N PHE A 166 -20.21 32.14 10.41
CA PHE A 166 -19.86 32.52 9.03
C PHE A 166 -20.37 31.52 7.98
N CYS A 167 -20.57 30.25 8.36
CA CYS A 167 -21.18 29.26 7.47
C CYS A 167 -22.68 29.50 7.31
N LEU A 168 -23.36 29.91 8.38
CA LEU A 168 -24.78 30.29 8.32
C LEU A 168 -24.97 31.58 7.53
N GLU A 169 -24.11 32.58 7.73
CA GLU A 169 -24.13 33.85 6.98
C GLU A 169 -23.98 33.60 5.47
N ALA A 170 -23.01 32.79 5.06
CA ALA A 170 -22.86 32.41 3.66
C ALA A 170 -24.09 31.69 3.11
N LEU A 171 -24.71 30.80 3.88
CA LEU A 171 -25.93 30.10 3.45
C LEU A 171 -27.13 31.05 3.33
N GLU A 172 -27.32 31.94 4.31
CA GLU A 172 -28.39 32.93 4.30
C GLU A 172 -28.24 33.89 3.12
N GLU A 173 -27.01 34.32 2.80
CA GLU A 173 -26.74 35.14 1.61
C GLU A 173 -27.04 34.39 0.31
N ALA A 174 -26.72 33.09 0.23
CA ALA A 174 -27.04 32.29 -0.96
C ALA A 174 -28.56 32.11 -1.19
N LEU A 175 -29.37 32.22 -0.15
CA LEU A 175 -30.82 32.00 -0.20
C LEU A 175 -31.62 33.28 -0.51
N LYS A 176 -30.99 34.46 -0.53
CA LYS A 176 -31.63 35.73 -0.90
C LYS A 176 -31.88 35.85 -2.39
#